data_AF-A0A7C0ZS81-F1
#
_entry.id   AF-A0A7C0ZS81-F1
#
_cell.length_a   1.000
_cell.length_b   1.000
_cell.length_c   1.000
_cell.angle_alpha   90.00
_cell.angle_beta   90.00
_cell.angle_gamma   90.00
#
_symmetry.space_group_name_H-M   'P 1'
#
loop_
_entity.id
_entity.type
_entity.pdbx_description
1 polymer ?
#
loop_
_entity_poly.entity_id
_entity_poly.type
_entity_poly.pdbx_seq_one_letter_code
_entity_poly.pdbx_strand_id
1 'polypeptide(L)'
;MALIVQKYGGTSVGDPQRIERVAEKVMACHDRGDQVVVVVSAMSGETDRLLALARAVARRPDPRELDVLLATGEQVTIALLSLALHKRGCPVRSYTGTQVQILTDSAFNKARIRAIDAERVRRDLAAGRVVVVAGFQGVDGEGYITTLGRGGSDTTAAALAAALKADECRIFTDVDGVYTTDPRVVPEARRLRRITFEEMLEMASLGSKVLQIRAVEFAGKYNVPLRVLSAFEDGEGTLITYEDPDMEGPLISGIAFSRDEAKLTIVGVPDEPGVAYRILGPIGEANVEVDMIVQNVGADSTTDFTFTVHRNDYEKALERLRDIAAELGARDVSGDPRIAK
;
A
#
# COMPACT_ATOMS: atom_id res chain seq x y z
N MET A 1 -24.25 16.34 -3.16
CA MET A 1 -24.23 14.87 -3.23
C MET A 1 -22.87 14.49 -3.76
N ALA A 2 -21.96 14.12 -2.86
CA ALA A 2 -20.63 13.67 -3.25
C ALA A 2 -20.61 12.14 -3.35
N LEU A 3 -19.72 11.60 -4.16
CA LEU A 3 -19.38 10.19 -4.19
C LEU A 3 -18.08 9.97 -3.41
N ILE A 4 -18.20 9.30 -2.27
CA ILE A 4 -17.08 9.05 -1.35
C ILE A 4 -16.75 7.57 -1.33
N VAL A 5 -15.48 7.24 -1.57
CA VAL A 5 -14.95 5.90 -1.30
C VAL A 5 -14.30 5.91 0.07
N GLN A 6 -14.64 4.97 0.94
CA GLN A 6 -14.12 4.87 2.30
C GLN A 6 -13.45 3.52 2.49
N LYS A 7 -12.16 3.50 2.81
CA LYS A 7 -11.44 2.27 3.15
C LYS A 7 -11.27 2.15 4.65
N TYR A 8 -11.58 0.98 5.20
CA TYR A 8 -11.31 0.65 6.60
C TYR A 8 -10.29 -0.50 6.69
N GLY A 9 -9.18 -0.24 7.39
CA GLY A 9 -8.13 -1.24 7.63
C GLY A 9 -8.53 -2.30 8.67
N GLY A 10 -7.74 -3.37 8.79
CA GLY A 10 -8.07 -4.50 9.67
C GLY A 10 -8.21 -4.12 11.15
N THR A 11 -7.48 -3.11 11.63
CA THR A 11 -7.65 -2.57 12.98
C THR A 11 -9.00 -1.88 13.15
N SER A 12 -9.50 -1.20 12.12
CA SER A 12 -10.81 -0.53 12.12
C SER A 12 -12.00 -1.49 12.13
N VAL A 13 -11.81 -2.74 11.71
CA VAL A 13 -12.85 -3.79 11.63
C VAL A 13 -12.45 -5.04 12.41
N GLY A 14 -11.58 -4.90 13.42
CA GLY A 14 -10.95 -6.04 14.10
C GLY A 14 -11.88 -6.90 14.96
N ASP A 15 -13.05 -6.38 15.32
CA ASP A 15 -14.04 -7.07 16.14
C ASP A 15 -15.46 -6.58 15.78
N PRO A 16 -16.52 -7.31 16.19
CA PRO A 16 -17.90 -6.90 15.90
C PRO A 16 -18.25 -5.50 16.39
N GLN A 17 -17.76 -5.07 17.56
CA GLN A 17 -18.04 -3.74 18.11
C GLN A 17 -17.43 -2.64 17.24
N ARG A 18 -16.23 -2.86 16.69
CA ARG A 18 -15.59 -1.93 15.74
C ARG A 18 -16.34 -1.90 14.41
N ILE A 19 -16.82 -3.04 13.92
CA ILE A 19 -17.68 -3.10 12.72
C ILE A 19 -18.96 -2.29 12.93
N GLU A 20 -19.58 -2.39 14.11
CA GLU A 20 -20.77 -1.60 14.47
C GLU A 20 -20.47 -0.08 14.42
N ARG A 21 -19.30 0.35 14.92
CA ARG A 21 -18.86 1.77 14.84
C ARG A 21 -18.57 2.23 13.41
N VAL A 22 -17.98 1.36 12.59
CA VAL A 22 -17.78 1.65 11.16
C VAL A 22 -19.12 1.83 10.46
N ALA A 23 -20.11 0.97 10.75
CA ALA A 23 -21.45 1.11 10.19
C ALA A 23 -22.10 2.46 10.55
N GLU A 24 -21.92 2.94 11.78
CA GLU A 24 -22.41 4.27 12.21
C GLU A 24 -21.76 5.42 11.42
N LYS A 25 -20.44 5.37 11.20
CA LYS A 25 -19.73 6.38 10.37
C LYS A 25 -20.19 6.37 8.92
N VAL A 26 -20.38 5.17 8.35
CA VAL A 26 -20.88 5.00 6.97
C VAL A 26 -22.29 5.55 6.84
N MET A 27 -23.17 5.25 7.79
CA MET A 27 -24.54 5.79 7.82
C MET A 27 -24.55 7.30 7.94
N ALA A 28 -23.75 7.89 8.84
CA ALA A 28 -23.67 9.33 8.97
C ALA A 28 -23.26 10.01 7.65
N CYS A 29 -22.44 9.37 6.82
CA CYS A 29 -22.11 9.88 5.49
C CYS A 29 -23.30 9.73 4.52
N HIS A 30 -23.96 8.57 4.52
CA HIS A 30 -25.12 8.29 3.68
C HIS A 30 -26.31 9.21 3.99
N ASP A 31 -26.60 9.45 5.27
CA ASP A 31 -27.72 10.28 5.74
C ASP A 31 -27.56 11.76 5.40
N ARG A 32 -26.32 12.21 5.12
CA ARG A 32 -26.06 13.54 4.54
C ARG A 32 -26.38 13.63 3.05
N GLY A 33 -26.79 12.52 2.43
CA GLY A 33 -27.08 12.42 1.01
C GLY A 33 -25.86 12.18 0.13
N ASP A 34 -24.76 11.65 0.69
CA ASP A 34 -23.61 11.21 -0.09
C ASP A 34 -23.81 9.77 -0.61
N GLN A 35 -23.28 9.50 -1.80
CA GLN A 35 -23.12 8.14 -2.30
C GLN A 35 -21.85 7.53 -1.71
N VAL A 36 -21.95 6.33 -1.11
CA VAL A 36 -20.86 5.74 -0.34
C VAL A 36 -20.50 4.36 -0.86
N VAL A 37 -19.23 4.20 -1.23
CA VAL A 37 -18.60 2.90 -1.45
C VAL A 37 -17.62 2.64 -0.33
N VAL A 38 -17.77 1.52 0.36
CA VAL A 38 -16.91 1.11 1.46
C VAL A 38 -16.02 -0.03 1.01
N VAL A 39 -14.72 0.08 1.22
CA VAL A 39 -13.76 -1.00 1.02
C VAL A 39 -13.25 -1.46 2.38
N VAL A 40 -13.29 -2.76 2.65
CA VAL A 40 -12.82 -3.32 3.93
C VAL A 40 -11.71 -4.33 3.71
N SER A 41 -10.75 -4.32 4.63
CA SER A 41 -9.76 -5.40 4.78
C SER A 41 -10.33 -6.56 5.61
N ALA A 42 -9.63 -7.70 5.63
CA ALA A 42 -9.87 -8.73 6.63
C ALA A 42 -9.74 -8.15 8.06
N MET A 43 -10.44 -8.76 9.02
CA MET A 43 -10.33 -8.37 10.43
C MET A 43 -8.89 -8.53 10.93
N SER A 44 -8.50 -7.72 11.91
CA SER A 44 -7.14 -7.72 12.48
C SER A 44 -6.63 -9.13 12.80
N GLY A 45 -5.49 -9.50 12.22
CA GLY A 45 -4.84 -10.80 12.44
C GLY A 45 -5.34 -11.97 11.58
N GLU A 46 -6.46 -11.82 10.86
CA GLU A 46 -7.02 -12.92 10.07
C GLU A 46 -6.16 -13.28 8.86
N THR A 47 -5.63 -12.30 8.13
CA THR A 47 -4.72 -12.57 7.00
C THR A 47 -3.47 -13.32 7.46
N ASP A 48 -2.89 -12.93 8.60
CA ASP A 48 -1.72 -13.60 9.17
C ASP A 48 -2.06 -15.03 9.64
N ARG A 49 -3.24 -15.23 10.24
CA ARG A 49 -3.75 -16.56 10.62
C ARG A 49 -3.90 -17.47 9.40
N LEU A 50 -4.50 -16.98 8.32
CA LEU A 50 -4.69 -17.74 7.08
C LEU A 50 -3.34 -18.09 6.43
N LEU A 51 -2.40 -17.14 6.40
CA LEU A 51 -1.06 -17.37 5.88
C LEU A 51 -0.29 -18.42 6.71
N ALA A 52 -0.42 -18.38 8.04
CA ALA A 52 0.18 -19.36 8.93
C ALA A 52 -0.41 -20.76 8.71
N LEU A 53 -1.73 -20.88 8.53
CA LEU A 53 -2.40 -22.14 8.20
C LEU A 53 -1.93 -22.71 6.86
N ALA A 54 -1.83 -21.89 5.81
CA ALA A 54 -1.32 -22.32 4.51
C ALA A 54 0.09 -22.91 4.64
N ARG A 55 0.97 -22.23 5.38
CA ARG A 55 2.35 -22.68 5.62
C ARG A 55 2.45 -23.94 6.45
N ALA A 56 1.51 -24.17 7.37
CA ALA A 56 1.43 -25.39 8.16
C ALA A 56 1.03 -26.60 7.29
N VAL A 57 0.21 -26.39 6.25
CA VAL A 57 -0.17 -27.45 5.29
C VAL A 57 0.92 -27.68 4.25
N ALA A 58 1.49 -26.60 3.70
CA ALA A 58 2.53 -26.65 2.68
C ALA A 58 3.61 -25.61 2.95
N ARG A 59 4.87 -26.02 3.10
CA ARG A 59 6.01 -25.11 3.34
C ARG A 59 6.14 -24.03 2.27
N ARG A 60 5.79 -24.35 1.02
CA ARG A 60 5.70 -23.42 -0.12
C ARG A 60 4.32 -23.61 -0.75
N PRO A 61 3.28 -22.90 -0.27
CA PRO A 61 1.94 -22.99 -0.84
C PRO A 61 1.95 -22.58 -2.31
N ASP A 62 1.09 -23.22 -3.11
CA ASP A 62 0.84 -22.77 -4.47
C ASP A 62 0.29 -21.32 -4.46
N PRO A 63 0.85 -20.39 -5.26
CA PRO A 63 0.41 -19.00 -5.25
C PRO A 63 -1.07 -18.80 -5.57
N ARG A 64 -1.64 -19.58 -6.50
CA ARG A 64 -3.04 -19.46 -6.88
C ARG A 64 -3.96 -19.89 -5.73
N GLU A 65 -3.65 -21.01 -5.09
CA GLU A 65 -4.45 -21.49 -3.95
C GLU A 65 -4.31 -20.58 -2.73
N LEU A 66 -3.15 -19.94 -2.56
CA LEU A 66 -2.97 -18.95 -1.51
C LEU A 66 -3.88 -17.73 -1.72
N ASP A 67 -4.03 -17.25 -2.96
CA ASP A 67 -4.95 -16.15 -3.28
C ASP A 67 -6.41 -16.51 -2.97
N VAL A 68 -6.82 -17.73 -3.31
CA VAL A 68 -8.15 -18.25 -2.94
C VAL A 68 -8.36 -18.22 -1.43
N LEU A 69 -7.39 -18.72 -0.67
CA LEU A 69 -7.48 -18.76 0.79
C LEU A 69 -7.53 -17.35 1.40
N LEU A 70 -6.61 -16.47 1.02
CA LEU A 70 -6.49 -15.14 1.64
C LEU A 70 -7.70 -14.26 1.35
N ALA A 71 -8.27 -14.34 0.14
CA ALA A 71 -9.47 -13.58 -0.25
C ALA A 71 -10.71 -13.86 0.63
N THR A 72 -10.74 -15.00 1.34
CA THR A 72 -11.83 -15.32 2.27
C THR A 72 -11.90 -14.37 3.46
N GLY A 73 -10.78 -13.77 3.87
CA GLY A 73 -10.73 -12.85 5.00
C GLY A 73 -11.60 -11.60 4.78
N GLU A 74 -11.44 -10.93 3.64
CA GLU A 74 -12.28 -9.79 3.28
C GLU A 74 -13.73 -10.18 3.01
N GLN A 75 -13.99 -11.40 2.49
CA GLN A 75 -15.36 -11.87 2.25
C GLN A 75 -16.17 -12.00 3.54
N VAL A 76 -15.54 -12.41 4.64
CA VAL A 76 -16.17 -12.41 5.96
C VAL A 76 -16.51 -10.97 6.39
N THR A 77 -15.55 -10.05 6.28
CA THR A 77 -15.74 -8.66 6.74
C THR A 77 -16.84 -7.93 5.96
N ILE A 78 -16.90 -8.06 4.61
CA ILE A 78 -17.95 -7.39 3.82
C ILE A 78 -19.35 -7.84 4.24
N ALA A 79 -19.51 -9.12 4.59
CA ALA A 79 -20.77 -9.69 5.02
C ALA A 79 -21.16 -9.16 6.40
N LEU A 80 -20.23 -9.17 7.37
CA LEU A 80 -20.46 -8.65 8.71
C LEU A 80 -20.83 -7.16 8.72
N LEU A 81 -20.11 -6.33 7.96
CA LEU A 81 -20.44 -4.91 7.85
C LEU A 81 -21.80 -4.68 7.18
N SER A 82 -22.12 -5.47 6.15
CA SER A 82 -23.43 -5.37 5.49
C SER A 82 -24.58 -5.77 6.44
N LEU A 83 -24.40 -6.79 7.28
CA LEU A 83 -25.37 -7.15 8.30
C LEU A 83 -25.56 -6.04 9.33
N ALA A 84 -24.47 -5.39 9.76
CA ALA A 84 -24.53 -4.26 10.69
C ALA A 84 -25.28 -3.05 10.10
N LEU A 85 -25.09 -2.78 8.80
CA LEU A 85 -25.82 -1.73 8.07
C LEU A 85 -27.30 -2.08 7.87
N HIS A 86 -27.62 -3.32 7.46
CA HIS A 86 -29.02 -3.79 7.36
C HIS A 86 -29.76 -3.71 8.69
N LYS A 87 -29.11 -4.11 9.79
CA LYS A 87 -29.67 -4.02 11.16
C LYS A 87 -30.13 -2.60 11.52
N ARG A 88 -29.53 -1.56 10.91
CA ARG A 88 -29.88 -0.15 11.12
C ARG A 88 -30.78 0.44 10.03
N GLY A 89 -31.30 -0.40 9.14
CA GLY A 89 -32.18 0.05 8.06
C GLY A 89 -31.46 0.74 6.89
N CYS A 90 -30.13 0.70 6.85
CA CYS A 90 -29.37 1.24 5.71
C CYS A 90 -29.43 0.26 4.52
N PRO A 91 -29.91 0.67 3.34
CA PRO A 91 -29.87 -0.16 2.14
C PRO A 91 -28.41 -0.40 1.75
N VAL A 92 -27.96 -1.66 1.75
CA VAL A 92 -26.58 -2.01 1.43
C VAL A 92 -26.48 -3.25 0.54
N ARG A 93 -25.43 -3.30 -0.29
CA ARG A 93 -25.00 -4.50 -1.03
C ARG A 93 -23.51 -4.75 -0.83
N SER A 94 -23.13 -5.99 -0.54
CA SER A 94 -21.73 -6.43 -0.56
C SER A 94 -21.32 -6.99 -1.93
N TYR A 95 -20.04 -6.83 -2.26
CA TYR A 95 -19.42 -7.37 -3.46
C TYR A 95 -18.02 -7.92 -3.18
N THR A 96 -17.69 -9.06 -3.80
CA THR A 96 -16.30 -9.52 -3.95
C THR A 96 -15.62 -8.80 -5.11
N GLY A 97 -14.28 -8.87 -5.17
CA GLY A 97 -13.52 -8.29 -6.29
C GLY A 97 -13.95 -8.86 -7.65
N THR A 98 -14.26 -10.15 -7.72
CA THR A 98 -14.82 -10.80 -8.92
C THR A 98 -16.20 -10.27 -9.30
N GLN A 99 -17.08 -10.01 -8.33
CA GLN A 99 -18.43 -9.53 -8.62
C GLN A 99 -18.46 -8.07 -9.08
N VAL A 100 -17.47 -7.25 -8.67
CA VAL A 100 -17.19 -5.92 -9.24
C VAL A 100 -16.38 -6.00 -10.53
N GLN A 101 -15.82 -7.17 -10.86
CA GLN A 101 -14.92 -7.38 -12.00
C GLN A 101 -13.70 -6.45 -11.95
N ILE A 102 -13.00 -6.46 -10.81
CA ILE A 102 -11.65 -5.89 -10.68
C ILE A 102 -10.69 -6.81 -11.43
N LEU A 103 -10.48 -6.52 -12.71
CA LEU A 103 -9.63 -7.32 -13.59
C LEU A 103 -8.15 -7.08 -13.27
N THR A 104 -7.39 -8.16 -13.11
CA THR A 104 -5.96 -8.14 -12.77
C THR A 104 -5.12 -8.91 -13.79
N ASP A 105 -3.80 -8.88 -13.64
CA ASP A 105 -2.91 -9.89 -14.22
C ASP A 105 -2.86 -11.15 -13.35
N SER A 106 -2.30 -12.24 -13.88
CA SER A 106 -2.17 -13.53 -13.17
C SER A 106 -0.92 -13.61 -12.28
N ALA A 107 -0.38 -12.46 -11.84
CA ALA A 107 0.75 -12.42 -10.91
C ALA A 107 0.26 -12.64 -9.46
N PHE A 108 -0.19 -13.85 -9.15
CA PHE A 108 -0.78 -14.24 -7.86
C PHE A 108 0.05 -13.74 -6.66
N ASN A 109 -0.61 -13.42 -5.56
CA ASN A 109 -0.09 -12.77 -4.35
C ASN A 109 0.37 -11.31 -4.50
N LYS A 110 0.48 -10.78 -5.73
CA LYS A 110 0.98 -9.42 -6.02
C LYS A 110 0.43 -8.84 -7.32
N ALA A 111 -0.81 -9.19 -7.64
CA ALA A 111 -1.42 -8.87 -8.92
C ALA A 111 -1.60 -7.35 -9.10
N ARG A 112 -1.64 -6.91 -10.35
CA ARG A 112 -1.87 -5.51 -10.73
C ARG A 112 -3.23 -5.34 -11.36
N ILE A 113 -3.99 -4.36 -10.88
CA ILE A 113 -5.30 -3.99 -11.44
C ILE A 113 -5.09 -3.45 -12.86
N ARG A 114 -5.78 -4.04 -13.83
CA ARG A 114 -5.82 -3.65 -15.24
C ARG A 114 -7.04 -2.80 -15.56
N ALA A 115 -8.21 -3.20 -15.05
CA ALA A 115 -9.48 -2.52 -15.29
C ALA A 115 -10.49 -2.81 -14.18
N ILE A 116 -11.52 -1.98 -14.06
CA ILE A 116 -12.65 -2.19 -13.14
C ILE A 116 -13.95 -1.91 -13.88
N ASP A 117 -14.82 -2.91 -14.01
CA ASP A 117 -16.19 -2.73 -14.52
C ASP A 117 -17.13 -2.33 -13.37
N ALA A 118 -17.13 -1.03 -13.07
CA ALA A 118 -17.88 -0.49 -11.95
C ALA A 118 -19.40 -0.33 -12.23
N GLU A 119 -19.95 -0.88 -13.32
CA GLU A 119 -21.36 -0.71 -13.69
C GLU A 119 -22.34 -1.24 -12.64
N ARG A 120 -22.03 -2.39 -12.04
CA ARG A 120 -22.83 -2.95 -10.94
C ARG A 120 -22.85 -2.05 -9.72
N VAL A 121 -21.69 -1.49 -9.37
CA VAL A 121 -21.55 -0.55 -8.27
C VAL A 121 -22.35 0.72 -8.55
N ARG A 122 -22.22 1.31 -9.75
CA ARG A 122 -23.00 2.50 -10.15
C ARG A 122 -24.50 2.27 -10.06
N ARG A 123 -24.99 1.11 -10.51
CA ARG A 123 -26.42 0.76 -10.45
C ARG A 123 -26.95 0.72 -9.02
N ASP A 124 -26.18 0.13 -8.10
CA ASP A 124 -26.59 0.05 -6.70
C ASP A 124 -26.50 1.41 -6.00
N LEU A 125 -25.48 2.22 -6.29
CA LEU A 125 -25.38 3.60 -5.82
C LEU A 125 -26.55 4.46 -6.32
N ALA A 126 -26.96 4.31 -7.59
CA ALA A 126 -28.12 5.00 -8.16
C ALA A 126 -29.45 4.56 -7.54
N ALA A 127 -29.52 3.32 -7.02
CA ALA A 127 -30.64 2.82 -6.24
C ALA A 127 -30.62 3.27 -4.77
N GLY A 128 -29.72 4.19 -4.40
CA GLY A 128 -29.59 4.72 -3.04
C GLY A 128 -28.97 3.74 -2.04
N ARG A 129 -28.23 2.73 -2.52
CA ARG A 129 -27.58 1.74 -1.65
C ARG A 129 -26.15 2.16 -1.33
N VAL A 130 -25.72 1.88 -0.11
CA VAL A 130 -24.30 1.76 0.23
C VAL A 130 -23.74 0.50 -0.44
N VAL A 131 -22.53 0.59 -0.99
CA VAL A 131 -21.85 -0.56 -1.60
C VAL A 131 -20.64 -0.93 -0.77
N VAL A 132 -20.53 -2.17 -0.32
CA VAL A 132 -19.41 -2.68 0.49
C VAL A 132 -18.59 -3.67 -0.36
N VAL A 133 -17.35 -3.33 -0.69
CA VAL A 133 -16.48 -4.13 -1.56
C VAL A 133 -15.36 -4.78 -0.76
N ALA A 134 -15.05 -6.04 -1.07
CA ALA A 134 -13.89 -6.71 -0.52
C ALA A 134 -12.63 -6.08 -1.13
N GLY A 135 -11.78 -5.51 -0.28
CA GLY A 135 -10.48 -5.01 -0.71
C GLY A 135 -9.53 -6.15 -1.07
N PHE A 136 -8.32 -5.81 -1.50
CA PHE A 136 -7.17 -6.73 -1.64
C PHE A 136 -7.31 -7.84 -2.71
N GLN A 137 -8.51 -8.10 -3.22
CA GLN A 137 -8.79 -9.17 -4.18
C GLN A 137 -9.29 -8.65 -5.54
N GLY A 138 -9.05 -9.44 -6.58
CA GLY A 138 -9.53 -9.23 -7.94
C GLY A 138 -9.72 -10.55 -8.67
N VAL A 139 -9.85 -10.48 -9.99
CA VAL A 139 -10.00 -11.64 -10.87
C VAL A 139 -9.13 -11.48 -12.12
N ASP A 140 -8.42 -12.52 -12.54
CA ASP A 140 -7.65 -12.48 -13.77
C ASP A 140 -8.50 -12.76 -15.03
N GLY A 141 -7.86 -12.81 -16.20
CA GLY A 141 -8.54 -13.04 -17.48
C GLY A 141 -9.16 -14.44 -17.63
N GLU A 142 -8.76 -15.42 -16.81
CA GLU A 142 -9.28 -16.79 -16.83
C GLU A 142 -10.38 -17.01 -15.77
N GLY A 143 -10.63 -16.00 -14.92
CA GLY A 143 -11.64 -16.07 -13.87
C GLY A 143 -11.09 -16.53 -12.51
N TYR A 144 -9.77 -16.63 -12.34
CA TYR A 144 -9.16 -17.00 -11.06
C TYR A 144 -9.12 -15.82 -10.11
N ILE A 145 -9.34 -16.10 -8.82
CA ILE A 145 -9.15 -15.11 -7.76
C ILE A 145 -7.66 -14.76 -7.68
N THR A 146 -7.37 -13.46 -7.63
CA THR A 146 -6.02 -12.96 -7.42
C THR A 146 -5.99 -12.00 -6.23
N THR A 147 -4.86 -11.90 -5.54
CA THR A 147 -4.65 -10.86 -4.52
C THR A 147 -3.60 -9.84 -4.93
N LEU A 148 -3.75 -8.61 -4.42
CA LEU A 148 -2.97 -7.45 -4.83
C LEU A 148 -1.66 -7.26 -4.06
N GLY A 149 -1.39 -8.12 -3.08
CA GLY A 149 -0.26 -8.00 -2.17
C GLY A 149 -0.47 -7.00 -1.04
N ARG A 150 0.60 -6.69 -0.31
CA ARG A 150 0.57 -5.76 0.84
C ARG A 150 -0.03 -4.42 0.42
N GLY A 151 -0.96 -3.89 1.25
CA GLY A 151 -1.67 -2.65 0.92
C GLY A 151 -2.75 -2.77 -0.15
N GLY A 152 -3.12 -4.00 -0.52
CA GLY A 152 -4.09 -4.22 -1.60
C GLY A 152 -5.45 -3.58 -1.37
N SER A 153 -5.94 -3.48 -0.12
CA SER A 153 -7.21 -2.82 0.18
C SER A 153 -7.16 -1.31 -0.07
N ASP A 154 -6.04 -0.63 0.25
CA ASP A 154 -5.85 0.79 -0.05
C ASP A 154 -5.82 1.01 -1.57
N THR A 155 -5.09 0.14 -2.29
CA THR A 155 -5.03 0.15 -3.76
C THR A 155 -6.41 -0.08 -4.38
N THR A 156 -7.21 -1.00 -3.80
CA THR A 156 -8.58 -1.27 -4.26
C THR A 156 -9.46 -0.03 -4.11
N ALA A 157 -9.36 0.68 -2.98
CA ALA A 157 -10.13 1.89 -2.74
C ALA A 157 -9.76 3.03 -3.69
N ALA A 158 -8.46 3.29 -3.87
CA ALA A 158 -7.98 4.27 -4.84
C ALA A 158 -8.43 3.92 -6.28
N ALA A 159 -8.39 2.64 -6.65
CA ALA A 159 -8.80 2.20 -7.97
C ALA A 159 -10.31 2.29 -8.20
N LEU A 160 -11.14 1.94 -7.21
CA LEU A 160 -12.58 2.14 -7.28
C LEU A 160 -12.94 3.61 -7.37
N ALA A 161 -12.27 4.46 -6.61
CA ALA A 161 -12.47 5.90 -6.64
C ALA A 161 -12.15 6.48 -8.04
N ALA A 162 -11.04 6.07 -8.64
CA ALA A 162 -10.70 6.46 -10.01
C ALA A 162 -11.73 5.96 -11.02
N ALA A 163 -12.10 4.68 -10.97
CA ALA A 163 -13.05 4.08 -11.90
C ALA A 163 -14.45 4.73 -11.80
N LEU A 164 -14.87 5.08 -10.59
CA LEU A 164 -16.17 5.69 -10.32
C LEU A 164 -16.17 7.22 -10.47
N LYS A 165 -15.00 7.86 -10.64
CA LYS A 165 -14.83 9.32 -10.57
C LYS A 165 -15.36 9.90 -9.26
N ALA A 166 -14.98 9.27 -8.16
CA ALA A 166 -15.34 9.72 -6.82
C ALA A 166 -14.69 11.09 -6.52
N ASP A 167 -15.39 11.90 -5.72
CA ASP A 167 -14.90 13.22 -5.30
C ASP A 167 -13.72 13.10 -4.32
N GLU A 168 -13.72 12.04 -3.51
CA GLU A 168 -12.69 11.79 -2.51
C GLU A 168 -12.61 10.31 -2.13
N CYS A 169 -11.38 9.82 -1.92
CA CYS A 169 -11.11 8.51 -1.35
C CYS A 169 -10.51 8.65 0.06
N ARG A 170 -11.27 8.25 1.07
CA ARG A 170 -10.93 8.34 2.49
C ARG A 170 -10.34 7.04 2.98
N ILE A 171 -9.12 7.07 3.48
CA ILE A 171 -8.41 5.94 4.07
C ILE A 171 -8.47 6.07 5.60
N PHE A 172 -9.29 5.23 6.23
CA PHE A 172 -9.40 5.13 7.68
C PHE A 172 -8.39 4.13 8.23
N THR A 173 -7.56 4.60 9.15
CA THR A 173 -6.50 3.84 9.80
C THR A 173 -6.44 4.13 11.31
N ASP A 174 -5.40 3.64 11.98
CA ASP A 174 -5.11 3.82 13.41
C ASP A 174 -4.44 5.15 13.77
N VAL A 175 -4.03 5.92 12.76
CA VAL A 175 -3.55 7.30 12.90
C VAL A 175 -4.58 8.28 12.34
N ASP A 176 -4.62 9.50 12.88
CA ASP A 176 -5.57 10.53 12.48
C ASP A 176 -5.10 11.39 11.30
N GLY A 177 -3.94 11.10 10.72
CA GLY A 177 -3.42 11.76 9.51
C GLY A 177 -1.94 11.46 9.29
N VAL A 178 -1.33 12.22 8.38
CA VAL A 178 0.11 12.22 8.14
C VAL A 178 0.72 13.34 8.96
N TYR A 179 1.80 13.03 9.68
CA TYR A 179 2.50 13.97 10.53
C TYR A 179 3.80 14.46 9.88
N THR A 180 4.30 15.61 10.33
CA THR A 180 5.61 16.15 9.92
C THR A 180 6.76 15.16 10.17
N THR A 181 6.64 14.26 11.13
CA THR A 181 7.51 13.09 11.34
C THR A 181 6.80 12.08 12.26
N ASP A 182 7.42 10.95 12.60
CA ASP A 182 6.81 9.98 13.52
C ASP A 182 6.64 10.59 14.93
N PRO A 183 5.40 10.79 15.42
CA PRO A 183 5.15 11.38 16.74
C PRO A 183 5.64 10.51 17.90
N ARG A 184 5.94 9.22 17.65
CA ARG A 184 6.55 8.31 18.64
C ARG A 184 8.03 8.60 18.84
N VAL A 185 8.67 9.28 17.89
CA VAL A 185 10.07 9.72 17.96
C VAL A 185 10.17 11.19 18.36
N VAL A 186 9.33 12.06 17.79
CA VAL A 186 9.29 13.49 18.10
C VAL A 186 7.89 13.87 18.57
N PRO A 187 7.66 14.03 19.89
CA PRO A 187 6.33 14.32 20.45
C PRO A 187 5.68 15.60 19.92
N GLU A 188 6.47 16.59 19.47
CA GLU A 188 6.01 17.86 18.92
C GLU A 188 5.60 17.78 17.44
N ALA A 189 5.69 16.60 16.82
CA ALA A 189 5.27 16.39 15.44
C ALA A 189 3.82 16.84 15.24
N ARG A 190 3.56 17.53 14.13
CA ARG A 190 2.25 18.12 13.83
C ARG A 190 1.58 17.37 12.69
N ARG A 191 0.28 17.15 12.79
CA ARG A 191 -0.51 16.62 11.68
C ARG A 191 -0.55 17.64 10.55
N LEU A 192 -0.19 17.21 9.35
CA LEU A 192 -0.31 17.99 8.13
C LEU A 192 -1.79 18.08 7.75
N ARG A 193 -2.26 19.29 7.39
CA ARG A 193 -3.63 19.45 6.87
C ARG A 193 -3.73 18.97 5.42
N ARG A 194 -2.67 19.21 4.65
CA ARG A 194 -2.54 18.86 3.24
C ARG A 194 -1.08 18.48 2.94
N ILE A 195 -0.88 17.64 1.94
CA ILE A 195 0.43 17.25 1.39
C ILE A 195 0.23 16.89 -0.08
N THR A 196 1.24 17.09 -0.93
CA THR A 196 1.12 16.70 -2.34
C THR A 196 1.30 15.19 -2.53
N PHE A 197 0.87 14.66 -3.69
CA PHE A 197 1.17 13.26 -4.03
C PHE A 197 2.66 12.98 -4.07
N GLU A 198 3.46 13.90 -4.62
CA GLU A 198 4.91 13.74 -4.74
C GLU A 198 5.56 13.66 -3.35
N GLU A 199 5.24 14.61 -2.46
CA GLU A 199 5.77 14.60 -1.09
C GLU A 199 5.34 13.37 -0.30
N MET A 200 4.09 12.92 -0.47
CA MET A 200 3.61 11.71 0.20
C MET A 200 4.31 10.45 -0.34
N LEU A 201 4.60 10.39 -1.65
CA LEU A 201 5.35 9.29 -2.25
C LEU A 201 6.77 9.23 -1.69
N GLU A 202 7.45 10.38 -1.60
CA GLU A 202 8.79 10.48 -1.00
C GLU A 202 8.78 10.11 0.49
N MET A 203 7.80 10.60 1.26
CA MET A 203 7.69 10.22 2.66
C MET A 203 7.42 8.72 2.85
N ALA A 204 6.59 8.12 1.99
CA ALA A 204 6.27 6.71 2.06
C ALA A 204 7.44 5.82 1.64
N SER A 205 8.20 6.20 0.59
CA SER A 205 9.41 5.48 0.16
C SER A 205 10.53 5.52 1.21
N LEU A 206 10.61 6.62 1.97
CA LEU A 206 11.61 6.82 3.02
C LEU A 206 11.22 6.27 4.40
N GLY A 207 10.06 5.61 4.53
CA GLY A 207 9.72 4.83 5.72
C GLY A 207 8.44 5.23 6.45
N SER A 208 7.67 6.21 5.95
CA SER A 208 6.33 6.48 6.48
C SER A 208 5.40 5.30 6.21
N LYS A 209 4.92 4.65 7.28
CA LYS A 209 4.08 3.43 7.20
C LYS A 209 2.57 3.71 7.15
N VAL A 210 2.17 4.98 7.05
CA VAL A 210 0.77 5.42 7.15
C VAL A 210 -0.07 4.99 5.94
N LEU A 211 0.51 5.12 4.75
CA LEU A 211 -0.14 4.76 3.48
C LEU A 211 0.76 3.87 2.65
N GLN A 212 0.13 3.04 1.84
CA GLN A 212 0.83 2.15 0.92
C GLN A 212 1.15 2.91 -0.37
N ILE A 213 2.42 2.90 -0.77
CA ILE A 213 2.97 3.65 -1.92
C ILE A 213 2.10 3.44 -3.16
N ARG A 214 1.77 2.18 -3.48
CA ARG A 214 0.92 1.84 -4.65
C ARG A 214 -0.44 2.53 -4.65
N ALA A 215 -1.05 2.76 -3.49
CA ALA A 215 -2.34 3.45 -3.41
C ALA A 215 -2.19 4.95 -3.69
N VAL A 216 -1.10 5.56 -3.19
CA VAL A 216 -0.76 6.97 -3.45
C VAL A 216 -0.41 7.17 -4.92
N GLU A 217 0.42 6.29 -5.50
CA GLU A 217 0.77 6.31 -6.93
C GLU A 217 -0.47 6.20 -7.80
N PHE A 218 -1.36 5.26 -7.48
CA PHE A 218 -2.60 5.06 -8.24
C PHE A 218 -3.50 6.30 -8.14
N ALA A 219 -3.71 6.82 -6.93
CA ALA A 219 -4.53 8.00 -6.75
C ALA A 219 -3.96 9.23 -7.47
N GLY A 220 -2.64 9.46 -7.40
CA GLY A 220 -1.98 10.53 -8.13
C GLY A 220 -2.18 10.37 -9.64
N LYS A 221 -1.88 9.18 -10.20
CA LYS A 221 -2.03 8.92 -11.64
C LYS A 221 -3.41 9.25 -12.19
N TYR A 222 -4.47 9.03 -11.41
CA TYR A 222 -5.85 9.29 -11.82
C TYR A 222 -6.46 10.56 -11.18
N ASN A 223 -5.65 11.39 -10.52
CA ASN A 223 -6.05 12.61 -9.84
C ASN A 223 -7.24 12.41 -8.88
N VAL A 224 -7.16 11.38 -8.04
CA VAL A 224 -8.17 11.06 -7.01
C VAL A 224 -7.72 11.64 -5.68
N PRO A 225 -8.41 12.66 -5.13
CA PRO A 225 -8.06 13.19 -3.81
C PRO A 225 -8.11 12.10 -2.74
N LEU A 226 -7.02 11.91 -2.00
CA LEU A 226 -6.95 10.96 -0.89
C LEU A 226 -7.02 11.69 0.45
N ARG A 227 -7.72 11.14 1.42
CA ARG A 227 -7.70 11.68 2.79
C ARG A 227 -7.39 10.59 3.80
N VAL A 228 -6.35 10.79 4.60
CA VAL A 228 -6.02 9.90 5.73
C VAL A 228 -6.77 10.37 6.97
N LEU A 229 -7.49 9.44 7.61
CA LEU A 229 -8.35 9.70 8.77
C LEU A 229 -8.18 8.60 9.83
N SER A 230 -8.49 8.94 11.09
CA SER A 230 -8.62 7.94 12.15
C SER A 230 -9.97 7.26 12.06
N ALA A 231 -9.98 5.94 12.22
CA ALA A 231 -11.21 5.18 12.42
C ALA A 231 -11.82 5.38 13.82
N PHE A 232 -11.04 5.88 14.77
CA PHE A 232 -11.38 5.91 16.20
C PHE A 232 -11.75 7.30 16.71
N GLU A 233 -11.29 8.34 16.03
CA GLU A 233 -11.50 9.74 16.40
C GLU A 233 -12.03 10.52 15.20
N ASP A 234 -12.85 11.54 15.46
CA ASP A 234 -13.31 12.44 14.41
C ASP A 234 -12.29 13.55 14.20
N GLY A 235 -12.06 13.91 12.94
CA GLY A 235 -11.12 14.95 12.57
C GLY A 235 -11.07 15.15 11.07
N GLU A 236 -10.41 16.23 10.66
CA GLU A 236 -10.25 16.58 9.24
C GLU A 236 -9.17 15.74 8.54
N GLY A 237 -8.28 15.11 9.31
CA GLY A 237 -7.21 14.30 8.75
C GLY A 237 -6.18 15.07 7.95
N THR A 238 -5.57 14.39 6.98
CA THR A 238 -4.65 14.96 6.01
C THR A 238 -5.16 14.69 4.60
N LEU A 239 -5.30 15.75 3.79
CA LEU A 239 -5.66 15.65 2.38
C LEU A 239 -4.40 15.51 1.50
N ILE A 240 -4.42 14.59 0.55
CA ILE A 240 -3.36 14.33 -0.42
C ILE A 240 -3.91 14.61 -1.82
N THR A 241 -3.28 15.51 -2.56
CA THR A 241 -3.78 16.06 -3.84
C THR A 241 -2.66 16.78 -4.59
N TYR A 242 -2.86 17.23 -5.84
CA TYR A 242 -1.83 17.96 -6.59
C TYR A 242 -1.75 19.45 -6.28
N GLU A 243 -2.87 20.08 -5.88
CA GLU A 243 -2.83 21.53 -5.69
C GLU A 243 -2.20 21.85 -4.35
N ASP A 244 -1.23 22.76 -4.34
CA ASP A 244 -0.86 23.52 -3.16
C ASP A 244 -1.35 24.96 -3.38
N PRO A 245 -2.43 25.39 -2.72
CA PRO A 245 -2.95 26.75 -2.90
C PRO A 245 -2.01 27.82 -2.33
N ASP A 246 -1.03 27.46 -1.50
CA ASP A 246 -0.13 28.39 -0.84
C ASP A 246 1.20 28.51 -1.61
N MET A 247 1.35 29.55 -2.45
CA MET A 247 2.62 29.88 -3.13
C MET A 247 3.81 30.09 -2.16
N GLU A 248 3.54 30.32 -0.87
CA GLU A 248 4.54 30.49 0.21
C GLU A 248 4.51 29.34 1.24
N GLY A 249 4.22 28.11 0.79
CA GLY A 249 4.26 26.91 1.63
C GLY A 249 5.64 26.57 2.24
N PRO A 250 5.70 25.71 3.27
CA PRO A 250 6.96 25.28 3.86
C PRO A 250 7.84 24.54 2.84
N LEU A 251 9.13 24.88 2.79
CA LEU A 251 10.13 24.23 1.92
C LEU A 251 10.28 22.72 2.16
N ILE A 252 9.96 22.25 3.36
CA ILE A 252 10.05 20.84 3.76
C ILE A 252 8.75 20.48 4.47
N SER A 253 7.97 19.57 3.88
CA SER A 253 6.70 19.10 4.44
C SER A 253 6.87 18.12 5.62
N GLY A 254 7.95 17.35 5.64
CA GLY A 254 8.21 16.43 6.73
C GLY A 254 9.54 15.68 6.63
N ILE A 255 9.80 14.85 7.64
CA ILE A 255 10.99 14.01 7.79
C ILE A 255 10.51 12.58 8.03
N ALA A 256 10.80 11.70 7.08
CA ALA A 256 10.63 10.24 7.20
C ALA A 256 11.99 9.59 7.46
N PHE A 257 11.98 8.39 8.05
CA PHE A 257 13.18 7.60 8.26
C PHE A 257 12.86 6.10 8.25
N SER A 258 13.84 5.28 7.90
CA SER A 258 13.80 3.81 7.98
C SER A 258 15.00 3.30 8.76
N ARG A 259 14.73 2.43 9.76
CA ARG A 259 15.76 1.76 10.57
C ARG A 259 16.09 0.36 10.11
N ASP A 260 15.36 -0.16 9.12
CA ASP A 260 15.46 -1.55 8.65
C ASP A 260 16.30 -1.63 7.36
N GLU A 261 17.32 -0.78 7.27
CA GLU A 261 18.24 -0.68 6.13
C GLU A 261 19.59 -1.32 6.47
N ALA A 262 20.21 -1.87 5.43
CA ALA A 262 21.60 -2.29 5.42
C ALA A 262 22.29 -1.73 4.18
N LYS A 263 23.50 -1.20 4.35
CA LYS A 263 24.32 -0.65 3.28
C LYS A 263 25.26 -1.73 2.76
N LEU A 264 25.40 -1.83 1.44
CA LEU A 264 26.45 -2.60 0.77
C LEU A 264 27.24 -1.68 -0.16
N THR A 265 28.55 -1.85 -0.16
CA THR A 265 29.47 -1.09 -1.02
C THR A 265 30.45 -2.04 -1.69
N ILE A 266 30.56 -1.93 -3.01
CA ILE A 266 31.62 -2.55 -3.81
C ILE A 266 32.55 -1.45 -4.31
N VAL A 267 33.84 -1.60 -4.00
CA VAL A 267 34.86 -0.55 -4.17
C VAL A 267 35.75 -0.88 -5.36
N GLY A 268 36.06 0.14 -6.15
CA GLY A 268 37.04 0.02 -7.23
C GLY A 268 36.60 -0.92 -8.36
N VAL A 269 35.32 -0.90 -8.72
CA VAL A 269 34.86 -1.59 -9.94
C VAL A 269 35.26 -0.76 -11.18
N PRO A 270 35.48 -1.39 -12.35
CA PRO A 270 35.75 -0.65 -13.58
C PRO A 270 34.65 0.39 -13.87
N ASP A 271 35.03 1.58 -14.34
CA ASP A 271 34.06 2.61 -14.75
C ASP A 271 33.75 2.47 -16.25
N GLU A 272 33.05 1.39 -16.61
CA GLU A 272 32.65 1.08 -17.99
C GLU A 272 31.14 0.81 -18.10
N PRO A 273 30.52 1.10 -19.27
CA PRO A 273 29.10 0.83 -19.49
C PRO A 273 28.74 -0.63 -19.17
N GLY A 274 27.65 -0.82 -18.42
CA GLY A 274 27.13 -2.13 -18.05
C GLY A 274 27.61 -2.68 -16.70
N VAL A 275 28.55 -2.03 -16.01
CA VAL A 275 28.98 -2.43 -14.65
C VAL A 275 27.83 -2.37 -13.65
N ALA A 276 27.04 -1.30 -13.65
CA ALA A 276 25.86 -1.19 -12.80
C ALA A 276 24.86 -2.35 -13.02
N TYR A 277 24.67 -2.78 -14.28
CA TYR A 277 23.83 -3.94 -14.59
C TYR A 277 24.44 -5.25 -14.09
N ARG A 278 25.76 -5.44 -14.24
CA ARG A 278 26.46 -6.62 -13.69
C ARG A 278 26.41 -6.68 -12.16
N ILE A 279 26.29 -5.53 -11.48
CA ILE A 279 26.11 -5.47 -10.02
C ILE A 279 24.65 -5.71 -9.63
N LEU A 280 23.71 -4.93 -10.15
CA LEU A 280 22.32 -4.95 -9.69
C LEU A 280 21.45 -6.03 -10.33
N GLY A 281 21.80 -6.50 -11.54
CA GLY A 281 21.08 -7.56 -12.24
C GLY A 281 20.99 -8.84 -11.41
N PRO A 282 22.12 -9.43 -10.98
CA PRO A 282 22.11 -10.64 -10.15
C PRO A 282 21.43 -10.46 -8.78
N ILE A 283 21.53 -9.26 -8.20
CA ILE A 283 20.84 -8.90 -6.95
C ILE A 283 19.31 -8.92 -7.17
N GLY A 284 18.85 -8.33 -8.27
CA GLY A 284 17.44 -8.35 -8.68
C GLY A 284 16.94 -9.75 -9.03
N GLU A 285 17.72 -10.58 -9.73
CA GLU A 285 17.40 -11.99 -10.02
C GLU A 285 17.27 -12.83 -8.75
N ALA A 286 18.04 -12.48 -7.71
CA ALA A 286 17.89 -13.07 -6.40
C ALA A 286 16.60 -12.62 -5.68
N ASN A 287 15.78 -11.73 -6.25
CA ASN A 287 14.64 -11.08 -5.62
C ASN A 287 15.03 -10.35 -4.31
N VAL A 288 16.12 -9.58 -4.36
CA VAL A 288 16.47 -8.62 -3.30
C VAL A 288 16.01 -7.24 -3.75
N GLU A 289 15.20 -6.58 -2.92
CA GLU A 289 14.74 -5.22 -3.17
C GLU A 289 15.85 -4.22 -2.80
N VAL A 290 16.30 -3.46 -3.79
CA VAL A 290 17.27 -2.38 -3.64
C VAL A 290 16.53 -1.06 -3.52
N ASP A 291 16.99 -0.21 -2.61
CA ASP A 291 16.34 1.06 -2.27
C ASP A 291 17.17 2.26 -2.77
N MET A 292 18.19 2.70 -2.03
CA MET A 292 19.08 3.76 -2.50
C MET A 292 20.21 3.19 -3.33
N ILE A 293 20.58 3.91 -4.40
CA ILE A 293 21.76 3.62 -5.23
C ILE A 293 22.59 4.89 -5.30
N VAL A 294 23.86 4.79 -4.90
CA VAL A 294 24.83 5.88 -4.92
C VAL A 294 26.08 5.37 -5.62
N GLN A 295 26.43 5.99 -6.74
CA GLN A 295 27.66 5.73 -7.46
C GLN A 295 28.53 6.98 -7.41
N ASN A 296 29.72 6.87 -6.84
CA ASN A 296 30.70 7.95 -6.82
C ASN A 296 31.79 7.69 -7.85
N VAL A 297 32.19 8.76 -8.55
CA VAL A 297 33.30 8.72 -9.50
C VAL A 297 34.61 8.60 -8.72
N GLY A 298 35.41 7.58 -9.01
CA GLY A 298 36.74 7.39 -8.42
C GLY A 298 37.85 8.05 -9.24
N ALA A 299 39.08 8.05 -8.71
CA ALA A 299 40.21 8.78 -9.28
C ALA A 299 40.98 8.03 -10.40
N ASP A 300 40.68 6.75 -10.68
CA ASP A 300 41.54 5.87 -11.48
C ASP A 300 40.78 5.03 -12.53
N SER A 301 39.79 5.60 -13.24
CA SER A 301 38.88 4.85 -14.13
C SER A 301 38.12 3.72 -13.43
N THR A 302 37.99 3.83 -12.12
CA THR A 302 37.20 2.95 -11.26
C THR A 302 36.17 3.76 -10.51
N THR A 303 35.09 3.12 -10.08
CA THR A 303 34.00 3.75 -9.34
C THR A 303 33.65 2.90 -8.12
N ASP A 304 33.12 3.57 -7.10
CA ASP A 304 32.57 2.91 -5.91
C ASP A 304 31.06 2.92 -6.02
N PHE A 305 30.47 1.74 -5.84
CA PHE A 305 29.04 1.55 -6.00
C PHE A 305 28.45 1.12 -4.66
N THR A 306 27.58 1.96 -4.11
CA THR A 306 26.90 1.73 -2.83
C THR A 306 25.41 1.63 -3.06
N PHE A 307 24.77 0.67 -2.41
CA PHE A 307 23.32 0.57 -2.40
C PHE A 307 22.79 0.10 -1.06
N THR A 308 21.52 0.37 -0.78
CA THR A 308 20.84 -0.13 0.42
C THR A 308 19.82 -1.20 0.07
N VAL A 309 19.66 -2.13 1.01
CA VAL A 309 18.65 -3.20 0.97
C VAL A 309 18.00 -3.31 2.34
N HIS A 310 16.83 -3.93 2.40
CA HIS A 310 16.20 -4.26 3.68
C HIS A 310 17.13 -5.17 4.50
N ARG A 311 17.25 -4.93 5.82
CA ARG A 311 18.16 -5.67 6.72
C ARG A 311 18.01 -7.19 6.64
N ASN A 312 16.79 -7.68 6.40
CA ASN A 312 16.51 -9.11 6.24
C ASN A 312 17.19 -9.75 5.01
N ASP A 313 17.46 -8.96 3.96
CA ASP A 313 18.11 -9.43 2.74
C ASP A 313 19.62 -9.20 2.74
N TYR A 314 20.17 -8.58 3.79
CA TYR A 314 21.58 -8.19 3.90
C TYR A 314 22.55 -9.35 3.64
N GLU A 315 22.41 -10.47 4.35
CA GLU A 315 23.36 -11.59 4.24
C GLU A 315 23.35 -12.18 2.82
N LYS A 316 22.15 -12.37 2.27
CA LYS A 316 21.95 -12.87 0.91
C LYS A 316 22.51 -11.91 -0.14
N ALA A 317 22.31 -10.60 0.03
CA ALA A 317 22.83 -9.58 -0.86
C ALA A 317 24.36 -9.51 -0.79
N LEU A 318 24.94 -9.62 0.41
CA LEU A 318 26.38 -9.56 0.65
C LEU A 318 27.11 -10.76 0.06
N GLU A 319 26.56 -11.96 0.23
CA GLU A 319 27.08 -13.19 -0.40
C GLU A 319 27.14 -13.03 -1.92
N ARG A 320 26.04 -12.59 -2.54
CA ARG A 320 25.99 -12.34 -3.99
C ARG A 320 26.94 -11.25 -4.44
N LEU A 321 27.06 -10.17 -3.68
CA LEU A 321 27.94 -9.06 -4.02
C LEU A 321 29.42 -9.48 -3.99
N ARG A 322 29.81 -10.40 -3.10
CA ARG A 322 31.18 -10.97 -3.06
C ARG A 322 31.50 -11.80 -4.31
N ASP A 323 30.54 -12.60 -4.79
CA ASP A 323 30.70 -13.36 -6.04
C ASP A 323 30.91 -12.39 -7.21
N ILE A 324 30.06 -11.37 -7.32
CA ILE A 324 30.12 -10.33 -8.37
C ILE A 324 31.44 -9.57 -8.31
N ALA A 325 31.92 -9.24 -7.11
CA ALA A 325 33.18 -8.53 -6.92
C ALA A 325 34.40 -9.32 -7.44
N ALA A 326 34.41 -10.64 -7.25
CA ALA A 326 35.44 -11.50 -7.80
C ALA A 326 35.40 -11.51 -9.34
N GLU A 327 34.21 -11.53 -9.94
CA GLU A 327 34.04 -11.49 -11.40
C GLU A 327 34.46 -10.15 -12.03
N LEU A 328 34.18 -9.04 -11.33
CA LEU A 328 34.47 -7.69 -11.80
C LEU A 328 35.89 -7.21 -11.45
N GLY A 329 36.67 -8.00 -10.71
CA GLY A 329 38.00 -7.60 -10.24
C GLY A 329 37.95 -6.41 -9.28
N ALA A 330 36.88 -6.29 -8.49
CA ALA A 330 36.71 -5.21 -7.52
C ALA A 330 37.77 -5.29 -6.41
N ARG A 331 38.10 -4.13 -5.84
CA ARG A 331 39.14 -4.02 -4.80
C ARG A 331 38.67 -4.54 -3.46
N ASP A 332 37.42 -4.23 -3.10
CA ASP A 332 36.85 -4.59 -1.81
C ASP A 332 35.32 -4.64 -1.86
N VAL A 333 34.74 -5.39 -0.92
CA VAL A 333 33.30 -5.43 -0.64
C VAL A 333 33.09 -5.24 0.85
N SER A 334 32.34 -4.21 1.21
CA SER A 334 31.98 -3.94 2.60
C SER A 334 30.46 -3.85 2.76
N GLY A 335 30.00 -4.14 3.96
CA GLY A 335 28.59 -4.06 4.33
C GLY A 335 28.44 -3.51 5.74
N ASP A 336 27.40 -2.71 5.96
CA ASP A 336 26.99 -2.24 7.29
C ASP A 336 25.50 -2.54 7.50
N PRO A 337 25.15 -3.54 8.33
CA PRO A 337 23.77 -3.91 8.58
C PRO A 337 23.04 -2.94 9.52
N ARG A 338 23.72 -1.93 10.09
CA ARG A 338 23.19 -1.05 11.13
C ARG A 338 23.25 0.42 10.72
N ILE A 339 22.59 0.73 9.61
CA ILE A 339 22.33 2.10 9.20
C ILE A 339 20.85 2.47 9.39
N ALA A 340 20.58 3.76 9.40
CA ALA A 340 19.26 4.33 9.21
C ALA A 340 19.35 5.34 8.07
N LYS A 341 18.28 5.45 7.29
CA LYS A 341 18.07 6.53 6.32
C LYS A 341 16.94 7.42 6.82
#